data_AF-A0AAE3SLI2-F1
#
_entry.id   AF-A0AAE3SLI2-F1
#
_cell.length_a   1.000
_cell.length_b   1.000
_cell.length_c   1.000
_cell.angle_alpha   90.00
_cell.angle_beta   90.00
_cell.angle_gamma   90.00
#
_symmetry.space_group_name_H-M   'P 1'
#
loop_
_entity.id
_entity.type
_entity.pdbx_description
1 polymer ?
#
loop_
_entity_poly.entity_id
_entity_poly.type
_entity_poly.pdbx_seq_one_letter_code
_entity_poly.pdbx_strand_id
1 'polypeptide(L)'
;MRKIRTYIVGIFNNTKRKFVDLVSKELSVYKVANAIALGFVLGIIPFFLGMNIWLSLFLAWRFKLNHVLVQFITNVVYPLQLLFFVPFMKYGTLLFSDESLEFSMAFIFAVFKESFLGGLQVFGMYNFYGILLWLCISFPVYFVLYFIFTYSFSRLKLVPVKA
;
A
#
# COMPACT_ATOMS: atom_id res chain seq x y z
N MET A 1 22.06 47.35 8.93
CA MET A 1 20.86 46.73 8.29
C MET A 1 21.18 45.82 7.09
N ARG A 2 22.07 46.18 6.14
CA ARG A 2 22.41 45.31 4.98
C ARG A 2 22.94 43.90 5.33
N LYS A 3 23.82 43.76 6.34
CA LYS A 3 24.41 42.47 6.73
C LYS A 3 23.39 41.44 7.25
N ILE A 4 22.35 41.89 7.95
CA ILE A 4 21.31 41.02 8.53
C ILE A 4 20.46 40.40 7.41
N ARG A 5 20.09 41.19 6.39
CA ARG A 5 19.32 40.72 5.23
C ARG A 5 20.09 39.65 4.44
N THR A 6 21.39 39.83 4.22
CA THR A 6 22.20 38.84 3.50
C THR A 6 22.33 37.53 4.27
N TYR A 7 22.42 37.59 5.60
CA TYR A 7 22.47 36.41 6.47
C TYR A 7 21.17 35.60 6.43
N ILE A 8 20.01 36.28 6.54
CA ILE A 8 18.69 35.64 6.51
C ILE A 8 18.43 34.99 5.15
N VAL A 9 18.74 35.69 4.05
CA VAL A 9 18.61 35.14 2.68
C VAL A 9 19.54 33.95 2.47
N GLY A 10 20.76 33.98 3.04
CA GLY A 10 21.71 32.87 3.00
C GLY A 10 21.19 31.62 3.71
N ILE A 11 20.62 31.76 4.91
CA ILE A 11 20.00 30.66 5.66
C ILE A 11 18.84 30.06 4.85
N PHE A 12 17.94 30.90 4.32
CA PHE A 12 16.79 30.45 3.54
C PHE A 12 17.19 29.67 2.29
N ASN A 13 18.17 30.16 1.53
CA ASN A 13 18.67 29.47 0.33
C ASN A 13 19.37 28.15 0.66
N ASN A 14 20.09 28.07 1.77
CA ASN A 14 20.77 26.84 2.18
C ASN A 14 19.77 25.77 2.63
N THR A 15 18.71 26.16 3.36
CA THR A 15 17.62 25.26 3.76
C THR A 15 16.83 24.79 2.55
N LYS A 16 16.51 25.68 1.60
CA LYS A 16 15.85 25.33 0.34
C LYS A 16 16.68 24.33 -0.47
N ARG A 17 17.99 24.55 -0.60
CA ARG A 17 18.89 23.60 -1.28
C ARG A 17 18.93 22.24 -0.59
N LYS A 18 19.09 22.20 0.74
CA LYS A 18 19.08 20.93 1.49
C LYS A 18 17.77 20.17 1.30
N PHE A 19 16.63 20.87 1.30
CA PHE A 19 15.32 20.27 1.06
C PHE A 19 15.21 19.71 -0.36
N VAL A 20 15.59 20.50 -1.37
CA VAL A 20 15.61 20.05 -2.77
C VAL A 20 16.56 18.86 -2.94
N ASP A 21 17.75 18.88 -2.35
CA ASP A 21 18.71 17.78 -2.42
C ASP A 21 18.21 16.50 -1.72
N LEU A 22 17.47 16.63 -0.61
CA LEU A 22 16.81 15.51 0.07
C LEU A 22 15.72 14.89 -0.81
N VAL A 23 14.82 15.71 -1.34
CA VAL A 23 13.76 15.26 -2.27
C VAL A 23 14.37 14.64 -3.53
N SER A 24 15.43 15.24 -4.07
CA SER A 24 16.15 14.73 -5.25
C SER A 24 16.84 13.38 -5.01
N LYS A 25 17.30 13.10 -3.79
CA LYS A 25 17.86 11.79 -3.40
C LYS A 25 16.78 10.74 -3.15
N GLU A 26 15.58 11.14 -2.76
CA GLU A 26 14.42 10.24 -2.66
C GLU A 26 13.85 9.88 -4.04
N LEU A 27 13.99 10.77 -5.02
CA LEU A 27 13.64 10.57 -6.44
C LEU A 27 14.63 9.64 -7.16
N SER A 28 15.11 8.55 -6.56
CA SER A 28 15.73 7.48 -7.35
C SER A 28 14.61 6.67 -8.01
N VAL A 29 14.75 6.38 -9.30
CA VAL A 29 13.77 5.58 -10.09
C VAL A 29 13.35 4.31 -9.34
N TYR A 30 14.33 3.60 -8.78
CA TYR A 30 14.09 2.35 -8.05
C TYR A 30 13.30 2.55 -6.77
N LYS A 31 13.57 3.64 -6.02
CA LYS A 31 12.82 3.96 -4.79
C LYS A 31 11.39 4.37 -5.10
N VAL A 32 11.18 5.15 -6.15
CA VAL A 32 9.83 5.57 -6.59
C VAL A 32 9.05 4.35 -7.08
N ALA A 33 9.64 3.51 -7.93
CA ALA A 33 9.01 2.28 -8.41
C ALA A 33 8.67 1.33 -7.24
N ASN A 34 9.57 1.18 -6.28
CA ASN A 34 9.33 0.37 -5.09
C ASN A 34 8.20 0.94 -4.23
N ALA A 35 8.18 2.25 -4.00
CA ALA A 35 7.13 2.91 -3.22
C ALA A 35 5.75 2.73 -3.86
N ILE A 36 5.66 2.86 -5.18
CA ILE A 36 4.41 2.66 -5.92
C ILE A 36 4.00 1.19 -5.88
N ALA A 37 4.89 0.26 -6.22
CA ALA A 37 4.58 -1.18 -6.21
C ALA A 37 4.12 -1.65 -4.82
N LEU A 38 4.81 -1.21 -3.77
CA LEU A 38 4.43 -1.51 -2.39
C LEU A 38 3.06 -0.89 -2.04
N GLY A 39 2.82 0.38 -2.42
CA GLY A 39 1.55 1.05 -2.20
C GLY A 39 0.37 0.33 -2.88
N PHE A 40 0.57 -0.23 -4.07
CA PHE A 40 -0.44 -1.05 -4.74
C PHE A 40 -0.73 -2.33 -3.95
N VAL A 41 0.30 -3.06 -3.56
CA VAL A 41 0.16 -4.35 -2.85
C VAL A 41 -0.53 -4.16 -1.50
N LEU A 42 -0.16 -3.11 -0.77
CA LEU A 42 -0.75 -2.76 0.52
C LEU A 42 -2.08 -2.03 0.40
N GLY A 43 -2.37 -1.42 -0.74
CA GLY A 43 -3.67 -0.82 -1.03
C GLY A 43 -4.74 -1.85 -1.35
N ILE A 44 -4.39 -2.97 -1.98
CA ILE A 44 -5.34 -4.02 -2.40
C ILE A 44 -5.60 -5.05 -1.28
N ILE A 45 -4.68 -5.19 -0.32
CA ILE A 45 -4.80 -6.19 0.74
C ILE A 45 -6.18 -6.08 1.43
N PRO A 46 -6.96 -7.16 1.52
CA PRO A 46 -8.31 -7.11 2.08
C PRO A 46 -8.28 -7.08 3.62
N PHE A 47 -7.50 -6.19 4.22
CA PHE A 47 -7.57 -5.98 5.67
C PHE A 47 -8.84 -5.23 6.07
N PHE A 48 -9.20 -5.34 7.35
CA PHE A 48 -10.16 -4.45 7.97
C PHE A 48 -9.83 -2.98 7.67
N LEU A 49 -10.87 -2.19 7.44
CA LEU A 49 -10.77 -0.81 6.97
C LEU A 49 -9.82 0.00 7.89
N GLY A 50 -8.73 0.51 7.31
CA GLY A 50 -7.72 1.33 8.02
C GLY A 50 -6.50 0.58 8.56
N MET A 51 -6.50 -0.75 8.68
CA MET A 51 -5.30 -1.50 9.08
C MET A 51 -4.17 -1.41 8.05
N ASN A 52 -4.53 -1.35 6.77
CA ASN A 52 -3.60 -1.15 5.65
C ASN A 52 -2.80 0.17 5.76
N ILE A 53 -3.39 1.23 6.34
CA ILE A 53 -2.70 2.52 6.55
C ILE A 53 -1.53 2.33 7.52
N TRP A 54 -1.75 1.63 8.63
CA TRP A 54 -0.71 1.35 9.62
C TRP A 54 0.37 0.44 9.06
N LEU A 55 -0.01 -0.62 8.35
CA LEU A 55 0.96 -1.53 7.73
C LEU A 55 1.79 -0.81 6.67
N SER A 56 1.17 0.00 5.82
CA SER A 56 1.88 0.77 4.78
C SER A 56 2.79 1.84 5.37
N LEU A 57 2.39 2.49 6.46
CA LEU A 57 3.26 3.41 7.18
C LEU A 57 4.49 2.69 7.74
N PHE A 58 4.28 1.54 8.39
CA PHE A 58 5.36 0.72 8.96
C PHE A 58 6.32 0.21 7.87
N LEU A 59 5.82 -0.31 6.76
CA LEU A 59 6.66 -0.82 5.69
C LEU A 59 7.38 0.31 4.94
N ALA A 60 6.73 1.44 4.70
CA ALA A 60 7.39 2.62 4.15
C ALA A 60 8.58 3.07 5.02
N TRP A 61 8.39 3.07 6.36
CA TRP A 61 9.46 3.36 7.32
C TRP A 61 10.59 2.34 7.24
N ARG A 62 10.24 1.05 7.28
CA ARG A 62 11.20 -0.06 7.29
C ARG A 62 12.07 -0.13 6.04
N PHE A 63 11.50 0.23 4.89
CA PHE A 63 12.18 0.25 3.59
C PHE A 63 12.77 1.63 3.23
N LYS A 64 12.65 2.63 4.12
CA LYS A 64 13.13 4.01 3.91
C LYS A 64 12.60 4.60 2.60
N LEU A 65 11.31 4.39 2.34
CA LEU A 65 10.58 4.87 1.17
C LEU A 65 9.89 6.20 1.48
N ASN A 66 9.51 6.93 0.42
CA ASN A 66 8.76 8.16 0.59
C ASN A 66 7.34 7.84 1.11
N HIS A 67 7.11 8.14 2.39
CA HIS A 67 5.84 7.86 3.08
C HIS A 67 4.63 8.49 2.40
N VAL A 68 4.79 9.72 1.92
CA VAL A 68 3.70 10.46 1.26
C VAL A 68 3.29 9.75 -0.02
N LEU A 69 4.28 9.30 -0.81
CA LEU A 69 4.02 8.56 -2.05
C LEU A 69 3.37 7.21 -1.79
N VAL A 70 3.88 6.43 -0.82
CA VAL A 70 3.28 5.13 -0.48
C VAL A 70 1.83 5.32 -0.06
N GLN A 71 1.55 6.26 0.85
CA GLN A 71 0.18 6.52 1.31
C GLN A 71 -0.72 7.02 0.19
N PHE A 72 -0.22 7.90 -0.67
CA PHE A 72 -0.98 8.39 -1.82
C PHE A 72 -1.44 7.23 -2.71
N ILE A 73 -0.51 6.34 -3.08
CA ILE A 73 -0.83 5.18 -3.92
C ILE A 73 -1.78 4.22 -3.19
N THR A 74 -1.54 3.90 -1.92
CA THR A 74 -2.44 3.07 -1.12
C THR A 74 -3.87 3.61 -1.12
N ASN A 75 -4.05 4.93 -0.96
CA ASN A 75 -5.38 5.57 -0.97
C ASN A 75 -6.02 5.58 -2.36
N VAL A 76 -5.23 5.83 -3.43
CA VAL A 76 -5.74 5.78 -4.82
C VAL A 76 -6.19 4.37 -5.19
N VAL A 77 -5.52 3.35 -4.68
CA VAL A 77 -5.79 1.94 -4.96
C VAL A 77 -6.88 1.36 -4.05
N TYR A 78 -7.23 2.04 -2.96
CA TYR A 78 -8.26 1.61 -2.01
C TYR A 78 -9.61 1.21 -2.63
N PRO A 79 -10.15 1.84 -3.69
CA PRO A 79 -11.36 1.36 -4.36
C PRO A 79 -11.23 -0.07 -4.92
N LEU A 80 -10.03 -0.46 -5.35
CA LEU A 80 -9.76 -1.83 -5.78
C LEU A 80 -9.78 -2.81 -4.60
N GLN A 81 -9.39 -2.37 -3.40
CA GLN A 81 -9.57 -3.16 -2.17
C GLN A 81 -11.03 -3.55 -2.01
N LEU A 82 -11.95 -2.58 -2.12
CA LEU A 82 -13.38 -2.79 -1.97
C LEU A 82 -13.93 -3.72 -3.07
N LEU A 83 -13.47 -3.55 -4.30
CA LEU A 83 -13.86 -4.39 -5.43
C LEU A 83 -13.41 -5.86 -5.25
N PHE A 84 -12.17 -6.08 -4.82
CA PHE A 84 -11.60 -7.41 -4.64
C PHE A 84 -11.86 -8.03 -3.27
N PHE A 85 -12.43 -7.27 -2.33
CA PHE A 85 -12.70 -7.73 -0.97
C PHE A 85 -13.51 -9.03 -0.94
N VAL A 86 -14.64 -9.05 -1.66
CA VAL A 86 -15.52 -10.23 -1.74
C VAL A 86 -14.89 -11.37 -2.54
N PRO A 87 -14.30 -11.14 -3.74
CA PRO A 87 -13.55 -12.16 -4.45
C PRO A 87 -12.48 -12.86 -3.60
N PHE A 88 -11.67 -12.10 -2.85
CA PHE A 88 -10.62 -12.69 -2.03
C PHE A 88 -11.18 -13.58 -0.92
N MET A 89 -12.23 -13.15 -0.22
CA MET A 89 -12.87 -14.01 0.78
C MET A 89 -13.41 -15.30 0.16
N LYS A 90 -14.12 -15.20 -0.97
CA LYS A 90 -14.70 -16.36 -1.64
C LYS A 90 -13.64 -17.36 -2.10
N TYR A 91 -12.63 -16.90 -2.84
CA TYR A 91 -11.59 -17.77 -3.37
C TYR A 91 -10.59 -18.22 -2.29
N GLY A 92 -10.35 -17.39 -1.28
CA GLY A 92 -9.51 -17.76 -0.14
C GLY A 92 -10.13 -18.90 0.63
N THR A 93 -11.43 -18.81 0.95
CA THR A 93 -12.16 -19.92 1.58
C THR A 93 -12.12 -21.16 0.72
N LEU A 94 -12.45 -21.06 -0.58
CA LEU A 94 -12.40 -22.21 -1.49
C LEU A 94 -11.05 -22.96 -1.48
N LEU A 95 -9.93 -22.25 -1.29
CA LEU A 95 -8.59 -22.82 -1.33
C LEU A 95 -8.05 -23.28 0.02
N PHE A 96 -8.52 -22.69 1.13
CA PHE A 96 -7.90 -22.85 2.45
C PHE A 96 -8.86 -23.28 3.56
N SER A 97 -10.18 -23.31 3.32
CA SER A 97 -11.14 -23.86 4.28
C SER A 97 -11.44 -25.33 4.00
N ASP A 98 -11.94 -26.02 5.02
CA ASP A 98 -12.50 -27.36 4.84
C ASP A 98 -13.77 -27.29 3.96
N GLU A 99 -14.11 -28.42 3.31
CA GLU A 99 -15.26 -28.54 2.39
C GLU A 99 -16.61 -28.15 3.01
N SER A 100 -16.70 -28.09 4.34
CA SER A 100 -17.92 -27.72 5.07
C SER A 100 -18.20 -26.21 5.12
N LEU A 101 -17.23 -25.36 4.76
CA LEU A 101 -17.33 -23.91 4.91
C LEU A 101 -17.52 -23.22 3.55
N GLU A 102 -18.73 -23.31 2.99
CA GLU A 102 -19.06 -22.57 1.78
C GLU A 102 -19.25 -21.07 2.05
N PHE A 103 -18.59 -20.22 1.26
CA PHE A 103 -18.77 -18.77 1.35
C PHE A 103 -20.21 -18.36 0.99
N SER A 104 -20.96 -17.86 1.98
CA SER A 104 -22.32 -17.34 1.79
C SER A 104 -22.53 -16.00 2.48
N MET A 105 -22.79 -14.96 1.68
CA MET A 105 -23.14 -13.64 2.21
C MET A 105 -24.43 -13.67 3.03
N ALA A 106 -25.43 -14.45 2.59
CA ALA A 106 -26.69 -14.60 3.31
C ALA A 106 -26.48 -15.19 4.70
N PHE A 107 -25.59 -16.18 4.81
CA PHE A 107 -25.21 -16.76 6.09
C PHE A 107 -24.51 -15.74 7.00
N ILE A 108 -23.52 -15.01 6.49
CA ILE A 108 -22.83 -13.95 7.27
C ILE A 108 -23.85 -12.94 7.81
N PHE A 109 -24.77 -12.46 6.98
CA PHE A 109 -25.82 -11.52 7.41
C PHE A 109 -26.80 -12.13 8.42
N ALA A 110 -27.15 -13.41 8.28
CA ALA A 110 -28.00 -14.10 9.25
C ALA A 110 -27.31 -14.17 10.63
N VAL A 111 -26.03 -14.54 10.68
CA VAL A 111 -25.27 -14.59 11.93
C VAL A 111 -25.14 -13.21 12.56
N PHE A 112 -24.91 -12.15 11.78
CA PHE A 112 -24.89 -10.77 12.29
C PHE A 112 -26.22 -10.33 12.90
N LYS A 113 -27.35 -10.78 12.36
CA LYS A 113 -28.69 -10.50 12.90
C LYS A 113 -28.92 -11.21 14.24
N GLU A 114 -28.40 -12.41 14.40
CA GLU A 114 -28.50 -13.17 15.66
C GLU A 114 -27.53 -12.64 16.72
N SER A 115 -26.27 -12.41 16.36
CA SER A 115 -25.26 -11.88 17.27
C SER A 115 -24.20 -11.06 16.54
N PHE A 116 -23.94 -9.85 17.04
CA PHE A 116 -22.90 -8.99 16.47
C PHE A 116 -21.51 -9.62 16.57
N LEU A 117 -21.18 -10.20 17.74
CA LEU A 117 -19.87 -10.81 17.98
C LEU A 117 -19.66 -12.07 17.14
N GLY A 118 -20.68 -12.92 17.00
CA GLY A 118 -20.61 -14.11 16.14
C GLY A 118 -20.44 -13.74 14.67
N GLY A 119 -21.16 -12.71 14.21
CA GLY A 119 -21.00 -12.18 12.85
C GLY A 119 -19.58 -11.67 12.59
N LEU A 120 -19.01 -10.93 13.54
CA LEU A 120 -17.62 -10.45 13.44
C LEU A 120 -16.60 -11.59 13.40
N GLN A 121 -16.81 -12.66 14.18
CA GLN A 121 -15.95 -13.83 14.19
C GLN A 121 -15.99 -14.57 12.84
N VAL A 122 -17.20 -14.85 12.34
CA VAL A 122 -17.40 -15.53 11.06
C VAL A 122 -16.83 -14.70 9.91
N PHE A 123 -17.15 -13.41 9.86
CA PHE A 123 -16.60 -12.49 8.87
C PHE A 123 -15.06 -12.41 8.96
N GLY A 124 -14.51 -12.36 10.16
CA GLY A 124 -13.06 -12.37 10.40
C GLY A 124 -12.38 -13.62 9.86
N MET A 125 -12.99 -14.80 9.99
CA MET A 125 -12.47 -16.05 9.42
C MET A 125 -12.45 -16.02 7.90
N TYR A 126 -13.55 -15.60 7.26
CA TYR A 126 -13.60 -15.43 5.80
C TYR A 126 -12.55 -14.43 5.30
N ASN A 127 -12.42 -13.31 6.02
CA ASN A 127 -11.42 -12.29 5.72
C ASN A 127 -9.99 -12.82 5.86
N PHE A 128 -9.71 -13.61 6.89
CA PHE A 128 -8.42 -14.26 7.11
C PHE A 128 -8.01 -15.14 5.92
N TYR A 129 -8.92 -15.99 5.41
CA TYR A 129 -8.65 -16.79 4.22
C TYR A 129 -8.40 -15.93 2.97
N GLY A 130 -9.12 -14.81 2.82
CA GLY A 130 -8.86 -13.85 1.75
C GLY A 130 -7.50 -13.17 1.85
N ILE A 131 -7.04 -12.85 3.06
CA ILE A 131 -5.69 -12.33 3.31
C ILE A 131 -4.64 -13.38 2.94
N LEU A 132 -4.82 -14.65 3.34
CA LEU A 132 -3.90 -15.73 2.99
C LEU A 132 -3.75 -15.87 1.47
N LEU A 133 -4.88 -15.86 0.75
CA LEU A 133 -4.87 -15.88 -0.71
C LEU A 133 -4.12 -14.69 -1.29
N TRP A 134 -4.39 -13.48 -0.80
CA TRP A 134 -3.68 -12.29 -1.26
C TRP A 134 -2.19 -12.38 -0.96
N LEU A 135 -1.77 -12.89 0.20
CA LEU A 135 -0.35 -13.04 0.52
C LEU A 135 0.37 -13.95 -0.48
N CYS A 136 -0.25 -15.05 -0.90
CA CYS A 136 0.30 -15.93 -1.95
C CYS A 136 0.46 -15.21 -3.30
N ILE A 137 -0.49 -14.35 -3.67
CA ILE A 137 -0.51 -13.66 -4.98
C ILE A 137 0.28 -12.34 -4.94
N SER A 138 0.41 -11.72 -3.77
CA SER A 138 0.99 -10.39 -3.58
C SER A 138 2.46 -10.33 -3.98
N PHE A 139 3.21 -11.40 -3.73
CA PHE A 139 4.62 -11.47 -4.06
C PHE A 139 4.87 -11.37 -5.57
N PRO A 140 4.29 -12.22 -6.44
CA PRO A 140 4.46 -12.05 -7.89
C PRO A 140 3.89 -10.71 -8.39
N VAL A 141 2.75 -10.25 -7.86
CA VAL A 141 2.18 -8.93 -8.22
C VAL A 141 3.16 -7.79 -7.92
N TYR A 142 3.81 -7.82 -6.75
CA TYR A 142 4.82 -6.84 -6.36
C TYR A 142 5.96 -6.77 -7.38
N PHE A 143 6.56 -7.91 -7.74
CA PHE A 143 7.68 -7.92 -8.70
C PHE A 143 7.27 -7.44 -10.07
N VAL A 144 6.11 -7.89 -10.58
CA VAL A 144 5.58 -7.46 -11.88
C VAL A 144 5.42 -5.93 -11.89
N LEU A 145 4.76 -5.36 -10.88
CA LEU A 145 4.59 -3.91 -10.76
C LEU A 145 5.93 -3.18 -10.64
N TYR A 146 6.84 -3.68 -9.81
CA TYR A 146 8.15 -3.08 -9.62
C TYR A 146 8.94 -2.99 -10.94
N PHE A 147 8.97 -4.07 -11.73
CA PHE A 147 9.65 -4.08 -13.02
C PHE A 147 8.96 -3.18 -14.05
N ILE A 148 7.63 -3.20 -14.12
CA ILE A 148 6.86 -2.33 -15.03
C ILE A 148 7.14 -0.86 -14.75
N PHE A 149 7.09 -0.44 -13.48
CA PHE A 149 7.33 0.96 -13.11
C PHE A 149 8.80 1.36 -13.29
N THR A 150 9.74 0.50 -12.91
CA THR A 150 11.17 0.75 -13.13
C THR A 150 11.48 0.92 -14.62
N TYR A 151 10.94 0.05 -15.47
CA TYR A 151 11.11 0.14 -16.92
C TYR A 151 10.46 1.40 -17.49
N SER A 152 9.22 1.71 -17.09
CA SER A 152 8.50 2.88 -17.59
C SER A 152 9.21 4.19 -17.23
N PHE A 153 9.66 4.35 -15.98
CA PHE A 153 10.33 5.57 -15.54
C PHE A 153 11.74 5.74 -16.11
N SER A 154 12.48 4.65 -16.29
CA SER A 154 13.80 4.71 -16.93
C SER A 154 13.70 5.09 -18.42
N ARG A 155 12.65 4.65 -19.12
CA ARG A 155 12.38 5.03 -20.52
C ARG A 155 11.98 6.49 -20.66
N LEU A 156 11.15 6.99 -19.75
CA LEU A 156 10.58 8.33 -19.87
C LEU A 156 11.51 9.44 -19.31
N LYS A 157 12.68 9.09 -18.74
CA LYS A 157 13.63 10.02 -18.08
C LYS A 157 12.96 10.96 -17.06
N LEU A 158 11.79 10.59 -16.54
CA LEU A 158 10.99 11.42 -15.64
C LEU A 158 11.68 11.64 -14.29
N VAL A 159 12.60 10.76 -13.96
CA VAL A 159 13.31 10.70 -12.68
C VAL A 159 14.78 10.42 -12.97
N PRO A 160 15.73 11.17 -12.38
CA PRO A 160 17.15 10.95 -12.63
C PRO A 160 17.55 9.53 -12.21
N VAL A 161 18.11 8.76 -13.16
CA VAL A 161 18.67 7.44 -12.92
C VAL A 161 19.97 7.61 -12.14
N LYS A 162 19.88 7.82 -10.82
CA LYS A 162 21.02 7.67 -9.92
C LYS A 162 21.03 6.23 -9.42
N ALA A 163 22.06 5.51 -9.85
CA ALA A 163 22.46 4.20 -9.33
C ALA A 163 22.77 4.29 -7.83
#